data_AF-A0A815TI50-F1
#
_entry.id   AF-A0A815TI50-F1
#
_cell.length_a   1.000
_cell.length_b   1.000
_cell.length_c   1.000
_cell.angle_alpha   90.00
_cell.angle_beta   90.00
_cell.angle_gamma   90.00
#
_symmetry.space_group_name_H-M   'P 1'
#
loop_
_entity.id
_entity.type
_entity.pdbx_description
1 polymer ?
#
loop_
_entity_poly.entity_id
_entity_poly.type
_entity_poly.pdbx_seq_one_letter_code
_entity_poly.pdbx_strand_id
1 'polypeptide(L)' 'KDRHGDNDPHKRAKEIIKKLDINHDKKISKEEFIQGCQRDEVIAKLLAPAL' A
#
# COMPACT_ATOMS: atom_id res chain seq x y z
N LYS A 1 -0.44 1.85 30.32
CA LYS A 1 0.34 2.21 29.11
C LYS A 1 -0.16 1.34 27.98
N ASP A 2 -1.32 1.73 27.48
CA ASP A 2 -2.16 0.96 26.58
C ASP A 2 -1.58 1.13 25.18
N ARG A 3 -1.02 0.05 24.64
CA ARG A 3 -0.31 0.01 23.34
C ARG A 3 -1.29 -0.01 22.16
N HIS A 4 -2.30 0.85 22.17
CA HIS A 4 -3.41 0.82 21.22
C HIS A 4 -3.47 2.10 20.38
N GLY A 5 -2.43 2.34 19.57
CA GLY A 5 -2.34 3.54 18.74
C GLY A 5 -1.76 3.35 17.34
N ASP A 6 -1.35 2.13 16.96
CA ASP A 6 -0.64 1.87 15.70
C ASP A 6 -1.46 1.03 14.68
N ASN A 7 -2.78 0.97 14.87
CA ASN A 7 -3.69 0.24 13.98
C ASN A 7 -4.73 1.15 13.33
N ASP A 8 -4.33 2.38 12.99
CA ASP A 8 -5.18 3.24 12.16
C ASP A 8 -5.12 2.76 10.70
N PRO A 9 -6.23 2.23 10.15
CA PRO A 9 -6.24 1.69 8.78
C PRO A 9 -5.98 2.79 7.75
N HIS A 10 -6.36 4.04 8.03
CA HIS A 10 -6.11 5.17 7.14
C HIS A 10 -4.62 5.47 7.01
N LYS A 11 -3.89 5.51 8.11
CA LYS A 11 -2.44 5.72 8.12
C LYS A 11 -1.71 4.61 7.40
N ARG A 12 -2.11 3.35 7.61
CA ARG A 12 -1.53 2.20 6.90
C ARG A 12 -1.79 2.28 5.40
N ALA A 13 -3.03 2.51 4.99
CA ALA A 13 -3.40 2.67 3.58
C ALA A 13 -2.63 3.83 2.92
N LYS A 14 -2.46 4.95 3.62
CA LYS A 14 -1.72 6.10 3.13
C LYS A 14 -0.25 5.78 2.84
N GLU A 15 0.42 5.05 3.73
CA GLU A 15 1.80 4.64 3.53
C GLU A 15 1.95 3.64 2.38
N ILE A 16 0.96 2.75 2.20
CA ILE A 16 0.94 1.79 1.08
C ILE A 16 0.76 2.52 -0.26
N ILE A 17 -0.23 3.41 -0.35
CA ILE A 17 -0.48 4.18 -1.58
C ILE A 17 0.74 5.02 -1.93
N LYS A 18 1.39 5.64 -0.94
CA LYS A 18 2.63 6.42 -1.14
C LYS A 18 3.79 5.59 -1.69
N LYS A 19 3.85 4.29 -1.38
CA LYS A 19 4.86 3.38 -1.94
C LYS A 19 4.54 2.93 -3.36
N LEU A 20 3.26 2.91 -3.73
CA LEU A 20 2.80 2.49 -5.06
C LEU A 20 2.82 3.63 -6.08
N ASP A 21 2.44 4.83 -5.66
CA ASP A 21 2.49 6.05 -6.45
C ASP A 21 3.96 6.47 -6.64
N ILE A 22 4.59 6.07 -7.75
CA ILE A 22 6.02 6.29 -7.99
C ILE A 22 6.25 7.72 -8.52
N ASN A 23 5.33 8.21 -9.35
CA ASN A 23 5.43 9.52 -9.96
C ASN A 23 4.84 10.65 -9.08
N HIS A 24 4.24 10.31 -7.94
CA HIS A 24 3.62 11.21 -6.98
C HIS A 24 2.45 12.04 -7.58
N ASP A 25 1.71 11.48 -8.54
CA ASP A 25 0.56 12.14 -9.17
C ASP A 25 -0.75 11.99 -8.35
N LYS A 26 -0.66 11.32 -7.18
CA LYS A 26 -1.77 10.98 -6.28
C LYS A 26 -2.75 9.96 -6.84
N LYS A 27 -2.35 9.23 -7.88
CA LYS A 27 -3.07 8.10 -8.45
C LYS A 27 -2.12 6.91 -8.52
N ILE A 28 -2.69 5.74 -8.83
CA ILE A 28 -1.90 4.54 -9.09
C ILE A 28 -2.31 4.05 -10.46
N SER A 29 -1.41 4.19 -11.43
CA SER A 29 -1.58 3.59 -12.74
C SER A 29 -1.42 2.07 -12.69
N LYS A 30 -1.89 1.36 -13.71
CA LYS A 30 -1.72 -0.10 -13.81
C LYS A 30 -0.25 -0.51 -13.74
N GLU A 31 0.63 0.27 -14.37
CA GLU A 31 2.07 -0.01 -14.39
C GLU A 31 2.69 0.18 -13.01
N GLU A 32 2.32 1.24 -12.30
CA GLU A 32 2.73 1.48 -10.91
C GLU A 32 2.24 0.39 -9.97
N PHE A 33 1.01 -0.08 -10.14
CA PHE A 33 0.49 -1.20 -9.37
C PHE A 33 1.30 -2.48 -9.58
N ILE A 34 1.59 -2.84 -10.84
CA ILE A 34 2.37 -4.04 -11.16
C ILE A 34 3.79 -3.92 -10.62
N GLN A 35 4.47 -2.79 -10.87
CA GLN A 35 5.83 -2.56 -10.37
C GLN A 35 5.86 -2.55 -8.84
N GLY A 36 4.88 -1.93 -8.21
CA GLY A 36 4.76 -1.86 -6.77
C GLY A 36 4.51 -3.23 -6.12
N CYS A 37 3.64 -4.05 -6.70
CA CYS A 37 3.40 -5.43 -6.25
C CYS A 37 4.62 -6.34 -6.48
N GLN A 38 5.40 -6.12 -7.54
CA GLN A 38 6.65 -6.84 -7.77
C GLN A 38 7.76 -6.45 -6.79
N ARG A 39 7.78 -5.20 -6.33
CA ARG A 39 8.79 -4.69 -5.39
C ARG A 39 8.48 -5.05 -3.94
N ASP A 40 7.21 -5.13 -3.57
CA ASP A 40 6.77 -5.37 -2.19
C ASP A 40 5.66 -6.44 -2.15
N GLU A 41 6.06 -7.67 -1.84
CA GLU A 41 5.16 -8.83 -1.76
C GLU A 41 4.07 -8.64 -0.69
N VAL A 42 4.33 -7.85 0.36
CA VAL A 42 3.33 -7.56 1.40
C VAL A 42 2.23 -6.68 0.83
N ILE A 43 2.57 -5.70 0.00
CA ILE A 43 1.58 -4.88 -0.71
C ILE A 43 0.76 -5.73 -1.68
N ALA A 44 1.42 -6.63 -2.43
CA ALA A 44 0.75 -7.55 -3.32
C ALA A 44 -0.26 -8.43 -2.57
N LYS A 45 0.13 -9.02 -1.44
CA LYS A 45 -0.76 -9.85 -0.60
C LYS A 45 -1.92 -9.08 0.02
N LEU A 46 -1.73 -7.80 0.31
CA LEU A 46 -2.77 -6.96 0.90
C LEU A 46 -3.81 -6.50 -0.12
N LEU A 47 -3.40 -6.28 -1.37
CA LEU A 47 -4.26 -5.78 -2.45
C LEU A 47 -4.81 -6.89 -3.35
N ALA A 48 -4.16 -8.05 -3.36
CA ALA A 48 -4.70 -9.23 -4.01
C ALA A 48 -6.03 -9.62 -3.33
N PRO A 49 -7.06 -9.98 -4.12
CA PRO A 49 -8.24 -10.62 -3.54
C PRO A 49 -7.78 -11.89 -2.83
N ALA A 50 -8.27 -12.12 -1.61
CA ALA A 50 -8.01 -13.35 -0.88
C ALA A 50 -8.47 -14.53 -1.76
N LEU A 51 -7.51 -15.29 -2.29
CA LEU A 51 -7.73 -16.59 -2.92
C LEU A 51 -7.76 -17.67 -1.85
#